data_AF-G4Q8N4-F1
#
_entry.id   AF-G4Q8N4-F1
#
_cell.length_a   1.000
_cell.length_b   1.000
_cell.length_c   1.000
_cell.angle_alpha   90.00
_cell.angle_beta   90.00
_cell.angle_gamma   90.00
#
_symmetry.space_group_name_H-M   'P 1'
#
loop_
_entity.id
_entity.type
_entity.pdbx_description
1 polymer ?
#
loop_
_entity_poly.entity_id
_entity_poly.type
_entity_poly.pdbx_seq_one_letter_code
_entity_poly.pdbx_strand_id
1 'polypeptide(L)'
;MKGHENLIPNSERSPDEVRKNSAKGGIKSGATRRRRKAIKEILAGAWNIRLCDIEDPGVRKAFMTAAKSQDGKITIGEAMANGMVLAMMRGSAHMSQVVLDLMRETPDVKLREKELKLKERELRIREKLAEKDLQEDEPSEKVEFTFERGK
;
A
#
# COMPACT_ATOMS: atom_id res chain seq x y z
N MET A 1 2.65 -32.45 1.77
CA MET A 1 3.13 -31.85 0.51
C MET A 1 3.14 -32.99 -0.50
N LYS A 2 2.27 -33.01 -1.52
CA LYS A 2 2.20 -34.08 -2.54
C LYS A 2 2.20 -33.42 -3.93
N GLY A 3 2.93 -33.99 -4.90
CA GLY A 3 2.96 -33.53 -6.29
C GLY A 3 4.31 -33.07 -6.84
N HIS A 4 5.40 -33.19 -6.09
CA HIS A 4 6.76 -32.89 -6.55
C HIS A 4 7.60 -34.13 -6.84
N GLU A 5 7.10 -35.32 -6.47
CA GLU A 5 7.74 -36.62 -6.71
C GLU A 5 8.01 -36.88 -8.21
N ASN A 6 7.27 -36.22 -9.12
CA ASN A 6 7.39 -36.37 -10.57
C ASN A 6 8.00 -35.13 -11.27
N LEU A 7 8.57 -34.17 -10.54
CA LEU A 7 9.15 -32.95 -11.13
C LEU A 7 10.64 -33.13 -11.40
N ILE A 8 11.01 -33.10 -12.69
CA ILE A 8 12.43 -33.09 -13.10
C ILE A 8 13.05 -31.72 -12.74
N PRO A 9 14.15 -31.67 -11.97
CA PRO A 9 14.87 -30.44 -11.67
C PRO A 9 15.36 -29.72 -12.94
N ASN A 10 15.46 -28.39 -12.90
CA ASN A 10 15.98 -27.64 -14.04
C ASN A 10 17.46 -27.94 -14.34
N SER A 11 18.23 -28.45 -13.38
CA SER A 11 19.61 -28.89 -13.54
C SER A 11 19.76 -30.14 -14.41
N GLU A 12 18.71 -30.95 -14.50
CA GLU A 12 18.67 -32.21 -15.28
C GLU A 12 18.07 -32.00 -16.68
N ARG A 13 17.64 -30.77 -17.02
CA ARG A 13 17.01 -30.42 -18.30
C ARG A 13 18.01 -29.78 -19.25
N SER A 14 17.75 -29.93 -20.55
CA SER A 14 18.51 -29.20 -21.57
C SER A 14 18.27 -27.68 -21.43
N PRO A 15 19.27 -26.83 -21.71
CA PRO A 15 19.10 -25.37 -21.73
C PRO A 15 17.90 -24.90 -22.56
N ASP A 16 17.61 -25.57 -23.68
CA ASP A 16 16.49 -25.21 -24.55
C ASP A 16 15.13 -25.58 -23.96
N GLU A 17 15.05 -26.67 -23.18
CA GLU A 17 13.84 -27.04 -22.46
C GLU A 17 13.55 -26.07 -21.32
N VAL A 18 14.60 -25.65 -20.60
CA VAL A 18 14.49 -24.63 -19.54
C VAL A 18 14.00 -23.30 -20.12
N ARG A 19 14.52 -22.88 -21.29
CA ARG A 19 14.07 -21.68 -22.01
C ARG A 19 12.60 -21.80 -22.41
N LYS A 20 12.19 -22.91 -23.02
CA LYS A 20 10.79 -23.15 -23.43
C LYS A 20 9.84 -23.13 -22.23
N ASN A 21 10.21 -23.77 -21.12
CA ASN A 21 9.39 -23.79 -19.91
C ASN A 21 9.28 -22.41 -19.26
N SER A 22 10.40 -21.67 -19.19
CA SER A 22 10.42 -20.28 -18.71
C SER A 22 9.55 -19.37 -19.57
N ALA A 23 9.63 -19.50 -20.90
CA ALA A 23 8.81 -18.73 -21.84
C ALA A 23 7.31 -19.02 -21.66
N LYS A 24 6.92 -20.29 -21.56
CA LYS A 24 5.52 -20.70 -21.27
C LYS A 24 5.00 -20.09 -19.97
N GLY A 25 5.82 -20.11 -18.92
CA GLY A 25 5.51 -19.49 -17.63
C GLY A 25 5.32 -17.97 -17.75
N GLY A 26 6.24 -17.29 -18.44
CA GLY A 26 6.17 -15.85 -18.71
C GLY A 26 4.91 -15.44 -19.48
N ILE A 27 4.57 -16.18 -20.54
CA ILE A 27 3.38 -15.92 -21.36
C ILE A 27 2.10 -16.08 -20.53
N LYS A 28 1.95 -17.19 -19.79
CA LYS A 28 0.77 -17.45 -18.97
C LYS A 28 0.63 -16.44 -17.82
N SER A 29 1.75 -16.08 -17.18
CA SER A 29 1.78 -15.04 -16.15
C SER A 29 1.41 -13.68 -16.73
N GLY A 30 1.95 -13.31 -17.89
CA GLY A 30 1.63 -12.06 -18.59
C GLY A 30 0.16 -11.97 -18.98
N ALA A 31 -0.42 -13.05 -19.54
CA ALA A 31 -1.84 -13.12 -19.87
C ALA A 31 -2.72 -12.94 -18.61
N THR A 32 -2.35 -13.60 -17.51
CA THR A 32 -3.06 -13.47 -16.22
C THR A 32 -2.98 -12.04 -15.68
N ARG A 33 -1.80 -11.41 -15.73
CA ARG A 33 -1.59 -10.02 -15.30
C ARG A 33 -2.44 -9.05 -16.12
N ARG A 34 -2.45 -9.20 -17.45
CA ARG A 34 -3.27 -8.38 -18.35
C ARG A 34 -4.76 -8.55 -18.07
N ARG A 35 -5.24 -9.79 -17.91
CA ARG A 35 -6.63 -10.07 -17.54
C ARG A 35 -7.01 -9.43 -16.22
N ARG A 36 -6.16 -9.56 -15.20
CA ARG A 36 -6.40 -8.94 -13.88
C ARG A 36 -6.45 -7.42 -13.97
N LYS A 37 -5.60 -6.80 -14.81
CA LYS A 37 -5.62 -5.35 -15.05
C LYS A 37 -6.93 -4.91 -15.70
N ALA A 38 -7.37 -5.58 -16.77
CA ALA A 38 -8.63 -5.28 -17.44
C ALA A 38 -9.84 -5.38 -16.48
N ILE A 39 -9.90 -6.43 -15.64
CA ILE A 39 -10.97 -6.57 -14.64
C ILE A 39 -10.94 -5.43 -13.62
N LYS A 40 -9.75 -5.01 -13.17
CA LYS A 40 -9.63 -3.87 -12.24
C LYS A 40 -10.13 -2.58 -12.87
N GLU A 41 -9.82 -2.33 -14.13
CA GLU A 41 -10.25 -1.13 -14.85
C GLU A 41 -11.77 -1.11 -15.04
N ILE A 42 -12.35 -2.24 -15.44
CA ILE A 42 -13.82 -2.40 -15.54
C ILE A 42 -14.48 -2.15 -14.18
N LEU A 43 -13.95 -2.75 -13.11
CA LEU A 43 -14.52 -2.58 -11.77
C LEU A 43 -14.39 -1.15 -11.25
N ALA A 44 -13.26 -0.48 -11.53
CA ALA A 44 -13.05 0.92 -11.17
C ALA A 44 -14.03 1.84 -11.91
N GLY A 45 -14.31 1.57 -13.19
CA GLY A 45 -15.34 2.29 -13.95
C GLY A 45 -16.75 2.04 -13.41
N ALA A 46 -17.04 0.79 -13.01
CA ALA A 46 -18.34 0.42 -12.47
C ALA A 46 -18.67 1.06 -11.11
N TRP A 47 -17.65 1.44 -10.33
CA TRP A 47 -17.83 1.98 -8.97
C TRP A 47 -18.72 3.23 -8.91
N ASN A 48 -18.61 4.09 -9.93
CA ASN A 48 -19.30 5.38 -9.99
C ASN A 48 -20.66 5.31 -10.71
N ILE A 49 -21.07 4.14 -11.20
CA ILE A 49 -22.37 3.96 -11.83
C ILE A 49 -23.46 4.04 -10.75
N ARG A 50 -24.51 4.82 -11.02
CA ARG A 50 -25.71 4.86 -10.16
C ARG A 50 -26.51 3.58 -10.33
N LEU A 51 -27.16 3.11 -9.27
CA LEU A 51 -27.94 1.88 -9.32
C LEU A 51 -29.08 1.96 -10.35
N CYS A 52 -29.68 3.14 -10.54
CA CYS A 52 -30.71 3.36 -11.55
C CYS A 52 -30.20 3.27 -13.00
N ASP A 53 -28.92 3.54 -13.23
CA ASP A 53 -28.31 3.60 -14.56
C ASP A 53 -27.80 2.23 -15.04
N ILE A 54 -27.99 1.17 -14.24
CA ILE A 54 -27.65 -0.20 -14.62
C ILE A 54 -28.64 -0.66 -15.70
N GLU A 55 -28.11 -0.95 -16.90
CA GLU A 55 -28.88 -1.38 -18.07
C GLU A 55 -29.62 -2.70 -17.80
N ASP A 56 -28.92 -3.70 -17.27
CA ASP A 56 -29.49 -5.02 -17.00
C ASP A 56 -30.53 -4.95 -15.84
N PRO A 57 -31.81 -5.27 -16.10
CA PRO A 57 -32.87 -5.17 -15.08
C PRO A 57 -32.73 -6.17 -13.93
N GLY A 58 -32.15 -7.35 -14.17
CA GLY A 58 -31.95 -8.38 -13.14
C GLY A 58 -30.87 -7.96 -12.16
N VAL A 59 -29.74 -7.49 -12.67
CA VAL A 59 -28.64 -6.94 -11.89
C VAL A 59 -29.10 -5.71 -11.12
N ARG A 60 -29.80 -4.78 -11.78
CA ARG A 60 -30.36 -3.58 -11.14
C ARG A 60 -31.22 -3.91 -9.92
N LYS A 61 -32.17 -4.84 -10.07
CA LYS A 61 -33.05 -5.27 -8.96
C LYS A 61 -32.25 -5.89 -7.81
N ALA A 62 -31.27 -6.75 -8.10
CA ALA A 62 -30.45 -7.37 -7.08
C ALA A 62 -29.66 -6.35 -6.26
N PHE A 63 -29.01 -5.39 -6.92
CA PHE A 63 -28.28 -4.33 -6.24
C PHE A 63 -29.18 -3.38 -5.44
N MET A 64 -30.32 -2.95 -6.01
CA MET A 64 -31.27 -2.10 -5.27
C MET A 64 -31.82 -2.81 -4.02
N THR A 65 -32.12 -4.11 -4.12
CA THR A 65 -32.57 -4.92 -2.98
C THR A 65 -31.51 -5.02 -1.91
N ALA A 66 -30.26 -5.32 -2.28
CA ALA A 66 -29.14 -5.42 -1.35
C ALA A 66 -28.85 -4.07 -0.66
N ALA A 67 -28.94 -2.98 -1.41
CA ALA A 67 -28.72 -1.62 -0.91
C ALA A 67 -29.92 -1.05 -0.13
N LYS A 68 -31.06 -1.76 -0.11
CA LYS A 68 -32.35 -1.28 0.46
C LYS A 68 -32.74 0.12 -0.06
N SER A 69 -32.39 0.43 -1.31
CA SER A 69 -32.67 1.72 -1.92
C SER A 69 -33.91 1.62 -2.80
N GLN A 70 -34.88 2.53 -2.61
CA GLN A 70 -36.07 2.61 -3.45
C GLN A 70 -35.84 3.46 -4.71
N ASP A 71 -35.09 4.57 -4.58
CA ASP A 71 -34.85 5.52 -5.67
C ASP A 71 -33.67 5.16 -6.56
N GLY A 72 -32.72 4.33 -6.08
CA GLY A 72 -31.54 3.92 -6.85
C GLY A 72 -30.56 5.04 -7.22
N LYS A 73 -30.70 6.24 -6.62
CA LYS A 73 -29.85 7.42 -6.88
C LYS A 73 -28.41 7.27 -6.37
N ILE A 74 -28.20 6.37 -5.42
CA ILE A 74 -26.88 6.07 -4.87
C ILE A 74 -26.03 5.34 -5.90
N THR A 75 -24.72 5.54 -5.81
CA THR A 75 -23.73 4.80 -6.59
C THR A 75 -23.52 3.39 -6.04
N ILE A 76 -22.98 2.50 -6.88
CA ILE A 76 -22.55 1.16 -6.45
C ILE A 76 -21.54 1.29 -5.29
N GLY A 77 -20.60 2.24 -5.40
CA GLY A 77 -19.61 2.49 -4.36
C GLY A 77 -20.20 2.89 -3.01
N GLU A 78 -21.15 3.83 -2.99
CA GLU A 78 -21.85 4.24 -1.77
C GLU A 78 -22.65 3.08 -1.16
N ALA A 79 -23.34 2.29 -1.99
CA ALA A 79 -24.08 1.12 -1.52
C ALA A 79 -23.15 0.08 -0.86
N MET A 80 -21.98 -0.18 -1.45
CA MET A 80 -20.98 -1.09 -0.88
C MET A 80 -20.40 -0.56 0.43
N ALA A 81 -20.05 0.73 0.49
CA ALA A 81 -19.55 1.36 1.71
C ALA A 81 -20.58 1.27 2.85
N ASN A 82 -21.85 1.59 2.57
CA ASN A 82 -22.94 1.45 3.52
C ASN A 82 -23.09 0.00 3.99
N GLY A 83 -22.97 -0.97 3.08
CA GLY A 83 -22.99 -2.40 3.41
C GLY A 83 -21.86 -2.82 4.36
N MET A 84 -20.63 -2.34 4.12
CA MET A 84 -19.47 -2.59 4.98
C MET A 84 -19.67 -2.00 6.39
N VAL A 85 -20.15 -0.75 6.47
CA VAL A 85 -20.43 -0.08 7.74
C VAL A 85 -21.53 -0.80 8.51
N LEU A 86 -22.62 -1.20 7.83
CA LEU A 86 -23.69 -1.99 8.46
C LEU A 86 -23.18 -3.35 8.97
N ALA A 87 -22.30 -4.02 8.23
CA ALA A 87 -21.71 -5.28 8.66
C ALA A 87 -20.77 -5.11 9.86
N MET A 88 -20.00 -4.02 9.89
CA MET A 88 -19.18 -3.62 11.04
C MET A 88 -20.06 -3.38 12.28
N MET A 89 -21.15 -2.61 12.14
CA MET A 89 -22.10 -2.37 13.23
C MET A 89 -22.78 -3.66 13.74
N ARG A 90 -22.95 -4.66 12.86
CA ARG A 90 -23.44 -6.00 13.23
C ARG A 90 -22.39 -6.90 13.88
N GLY A 91 -21.16 -6.40 14.08
CA GLY A 91 -20.09 -7.14 14.78
C GLY A 91 -19.14 -7.91 13.87
N SER A 92 -19.10 -7.64 12.55
CA SER A 92 -18.12 -8.26 11.66
C SER A 92 -16.72 -7.65 11.88
N ALA A 93 -15.88 -8.33 12.66
CA ALA A 93 -14.51 -7.90 12.94
C ALA A 93 -13.67 -7.66 11.67
N HIS A 94 -13.87 -8.49 10.64
CA HIS A 94 -13.16 -8.32 9.37
C HIS A 94 -13.56 -7.02 8.65
N MET A 95 -14.86 -6.68 8.64
CA MET A 95 -15.30 -5.42 8.03
C MET A 95 -14.86 -4.21 8.84
N SER A 96 -14.82 -4.32 10.18
CA SER A 96 -14.22 -3.29 11.04
C SER A 96 -12.75 -3.03 10.68
N GLN A 97 -11.96 -4.09 10.48
CA GLN A 97 -10.56 -3.96 10.06
C GLN A 97 -10.44 -3.28 8.69
N VAL A 98 -11.22 -3.72 7.70
CA VAL A 98 -11.21 -3.15 6.34
C VAL A 98 -11.57 -1.66 6.35
N VAL A 99 -12.58 -1.26 7.13
CA VAL A 99 -12.98 0.15 7.26
C VAL A 99 -11.87 0.97 7.94
N LEU A 100 -11.25 0.46 9.01
CA LEU A 100 -10.15 1.14 9.69
C LEU A 100 -8.90 1.25 8.79
N ASP A 101 -8.61 0.24 7.99
CA ASP A 101 -7.51 0.25 7.02
C ASP A 101 -7.73 1.32 5.94
N LEU A 102 -8.97 1.45 5.45
CA LEU A 102 -9.35 2.50 4.51
C LEU A 102 -9.18 3.90 5.12
N MET A 103 -9.57 4.06 6.39
CA MET A 103 -9.40 5.33 7.14
C MET A 103 -7.96 5.57 7.62
N ARG A 104 -7.05 4.60 7.42
CA ARG A 104 -5.67 4.60 7.98
C ARG A 104 -5.64 4.72 9.51
N GLU A 105 -6.70 4.31 10.18
CA GLU A 105 -6.82 4.42 11.63
C GLU A 105 -6.38 3.15 12.38
N THR A 106 -5.89 2.14 11.66
CA THR A 106 -5.43 0.91 12.29
C THR A 106 -4.24 1.17 13.24
N PRO A 107 -4.18 0.44 14.38
CA PRO A 107 -3.09 0.58 15.34
C PRO A 107 -1.71 0.48 14.69
N ASP A 108 -1.55 -0.43 13.74
CA ASP A 108 -0.29 -0.64 13.01
C ASP A 108 0.14 0.60 12.22
N VAL A 109 -0.78 1.28 11.56
CA VAL A 109 -0.48 2.51 10.82
C VAL A 109 -0.08 3.63 11.78
N LYS A 110 -0.81 3.80 12.88
CA LYS A 110 -0.48 4.79 13.92
C LYS A 110 0.88 4.52 14.58
N LEU A 111 1.24 3.25 14.78
CA LEU A 111 2.55 2.86 15.29
C LEU A 111 3.65 3.22 14.28
N ARG A 112 3.49 2.88 13.00
CA ARG A 112 4.45 3.22 11.95
C ARG A 112 4.64 4.72 11.80
N GLU A 113 3.58 5.51 11.89
CA GLU A 113 3.69 6.98 11.86
C GLU A 113 4.48 7.53 13.05
N LYS A 114 4.29 6.97 14.25
CA LYS A 114 5.08 7.33 15.42
C LYS A 114 6.55 6.93 15.26
N GLU A 115 6.82 5.74 14.75
CA GLU A 115 8.18 5.27 14.46
C GLU A 115 8.89 6.15 13.43
N LEU A 116 8.21 6.55 12.36
CA LEU A 116 8.76 7.47 11.35
C LEU A 116 9.08 8.84 11.95
N LYS A 117 8.17 9.40 12.77
CA LYS A 117 8.41 10.67 13.46
C LYS A 117 9.61 10.60 14.41
N LEU A 118 9.84 9.47 15.06
CA LEU A 118 11.02 9.27 15.91
C LEU A 118 12.30 9.24 15.05
N LYS A 119 12.30 8.49 13.94
CA LYS A 119 13.45 8.44 13.02
C LYS A 119 13.77 9.78 12.37
N GLU A 120 12.77 10.57 11.99
CA GLU A 120 12.97 11.92 11.46
C GLU A 120 13.60 12.86 12.50
N ARG A 121 13.21 12.72 13.78
CA ARG A 121 13.83 13.49 14.88
C ARG A 121 15.28 13.07 15.09
N GLU A 122 15.56 11.77 15.07
CA GLU A 122 16.93 11.24 15.18
C GLU A 122 17.81 11.76 14.05
N LEU A 123 17.34 11.72 12.80
CA LEU A 123 18.06 12.26 11.65
C LEU A 123 18.34 13.75 11.80
N ARG A 124 17.34 14.54 12.21
CA ARG A 124 17.52 15.98 12.44
C ARG A 124 18.53 16.30 13.54
N ILE A 125 18.55 15.52 14.62
CA ILE A 125 19.54 15.68 15.69
C ILE A 125 20.92 15.34 15.16
N ARG A 126 21.04 14.26 14.38
CA ARG A 126 22.30 13.82 13.77
C ARG A 126 22.85 14.84 12.77
N GLU A 127 21.99 15.44 11.95
CA GLU A 127 22.36 16.53 11.03
C GLU A 127 22.87 17.74 11.81
N LYS A 128 22.18 18.15 12.87
CA LYS A 128 22.63 19.26 13.73
C LYS A 128 23.94 18.99 14.46
N LEU A 129 24.19 17.75 14.86
CA LEU A 129 25.47 17.35 15.44
C LEU A 129 26.58 17.45 14.39
N ALA A 130 26.35 16.91 13.19
CA ALA A 130 27.31 16.99 12.09
C ALA A 130 27.60 18.45 11.66
N GLU A 131 26.61 19.34 11.68
CA GLU A 131 26.81 20.78 11.42
C GLU A 131 27.62 21.49 12.51
N LYS A 132 27.49 21.08 13.78
CA LYS A 132 28.28 21.62 14.88
C LYS A 132 29.73 21.13 14.86
N ASP A 133 29.93 19.85 14.56
CA ASP A 133 31.26 19.26 14.42
C ASP A 133 32.06 19.95 13.30
N LEU A 134 31.38 20.51 12.28
CA LEU A 134 32.00 21.32 11.22
C LEU A 134 32.32 22.77 11.62
N GLN A 135 31.70 23.31 12.68
CA GLN A 135 31.92 24.68 13.16
C GLN A 135 32.98 24.77 14.26
N GLU A 136 33.24 23.68 15.00
CA GLU A 136 34.25 23.67 16.08
C GLU A 136 35.70 23.58 15.56
N ASP A 137 35.91 23.34 14.26
CA ASP A 137 37.22 23.32 13.61
C ASP A 137 37.74 24.70 13.13
N GLU A 138 37.02 25.82 13.38
CA GLU A 138 37.60 27.14 13.15
C GLU A 138 38.68 27.46 14.22
N PRO A 139 39.94 27.71 13.84
CA PRO A 139 41.02 27.87 14.79
C PRO A 139 40.80 29.13 15.63
N SER A 140 40.64 28.94 16.94
CA SER A 140 40.60 30.00 17.94
C SER A 140 41.70 31.03 17.67
N GLU A 141 41.32 32.30 17.49
CA GLU A 141 42.23 33.43 17.27
C GLU A 141 43.40 33.37 18.26
N LYS A 142 44.62 33.46 17.71
CA LYS A 142 45.86 33.49 18.49
C LYS A 142 45.79 34.64 19.48
N VAL A 143 45.60 34.32 20.76
CA VAL A 143 45.72 35.29 21.85
C VAL A 143 47.21 35.63 21.97
N GLU A 144 47.63 36.77 21.40
CA GLU A 144 48.97 37.31 21.61
C GLU A 144 49.10 37.81 23.05
N PHE A 145 49.78 37.04 23.90
CA PHE A 145 50.19 37.47 25.22
C PHE A 145 51.41 38.39 25.10
N THR A 146 51.20 39.70 25.21
CA THR A 146 52.29 40.66 25.38
C THR A 146 52.75 40.67 26.85
N PHE A 147 53.96 40.17 27.08
CA PHE A 147 54.60 40.20 28.40
C PHE A 147 55.40 41.50 28.54
N GLU A 148 54.83 42.52 29.18
CA GLU A 148 55.58 43.73 29.54
C GLU A 148 56.60 43.40 30.64
N ARG A 149 57.88 43.42 30.26
CA ARG A 149 58.99 43.26 31.21
C ARG A 149 59.24 44.62 31.87
N GLY A 150 58.81 44.75 33.13
CA GLY A 150 59.06 45.90 33.99
C GLY A 150 60.56 46.20 34.15
N LYS A 151 60.88 47.49 34.18
CA LYS A 151 62.22 48.10 34.27
C LYS A 151 63.02 47.67 35.49
#